data_AF-A0AA90PYB9-F1
#
_entry.id   AF-A0AA90PYB9-F1
#
_cell.length_a   1.000
_cell.length_b   1.000
_cell.length_c   1.000
_cell.angle_alpha   90.00
_cell.angle_beta   90.00
_cell.angle_gamma   90.00
#
_symmetry.space_group_name_H-M   'P 1'
#
loop_
_entity.id
_entity.type
_entity.pdbx_description
1 polymer ?
#
loop_
_entity_poly.entity_id
_entity_poly.type
_entity_poly.pdbx_seq_one_letter_code
_entity_poly.pdbx_strand_id
1 'polypeptide(L)'
;MNQITVRRNSLKIIRAMLSKCELITCLKYDDHDTNTDKGGVSVDAVMAAGDSLGFDRVYKSVDESGELKRIVVSISRHHSYTGYATKADAKELLTSEAFAKYFPIDAEIERQAQEVERRIERAAHQEALAAAAATLVTKTTPEAFYKGQRIIATFASLNKNGDLSEYVMECAKPKVKGSFWDRTRYVETKNWDINTCQVGQVVNMSTSEYDNFSRNLMAPLPEAFEGFTGGTVTDYHPGREIKDVYELTDDERALWIAHSYSVVAVVTAPDRRPFVVNPQGYNYARYAGLSPKSLHTPAGD
;
A
#
# COMPACT_ATOMS: atom_id res chain seq x y z
N MET A 1 -27.18 2.00 -10.11
CA MET A 1 -28.40 2.38 -9.35
C MET A 1 -29.53 2.66 -10.32
N ASN A 2 -30.60 1.86 -10.29
CA ASN A 2 -31.78 2.10 -11.11
C ASN A 2 -32.57 3.28 -10.52
N GLN A 3 -32.59 4.41 -11.22
CA GLN A 3 -33.44 5.55 -10.87
C GLN A 3 -34.78 5.43 -11.59
N ILE A 4 -35.87 5.52 -10.84
CA ILE A 4 -37.24 5.44 -11.35
C ILE A 4 -37.88 6.81 -11.19
N THR A 5 -38.34 7.40 -12.29
CA THR A 5 -39.06 8.69 -12.28
C THR A 5 -40.43 8.52 -11.64
N VAL A 6 -40.75 9.40 -10.70
CA VAL A 6 -42.08 9.52 -10.08
C VAL A 6 -42.79 10.71 -10.68
N ARG A 7 -44.09 10.58 -11.00
CA ARG A 7 -44.89 11.70 -11.52
C ARG A 7 -44.93 12.82 -10.48
N ARG A 8 -44.44 14.01 -10.86
CA ARG A 8 -44.33 15.20 -10.00
C ARG A 8 -45.64 15.66 -9.36
N ASN A 9 -46.79 15.41 -10.00
CA ASN A 9 -48.12 15.77 -9.47
C ASN A 9 -48.72 14.69 -8.56
N SER A 10 -48.04 13.56 -8.35
CA SER A 10 -48.52 12.47 -7.49
C SER A 10 -48.20 12.75 -6.02
N LEU A 11 -48.72 13.87 -5.49
CA LEU A 11 -48.39 14.40 -4.15
C LEU A 11 -48.61 13.36 -3.03
N LYS A 12 -49.69 12.57 -3.10
CA LYS A 12 -49.95 11.48 -2.15
C LYS A 12 -48.84 10.42 -2.13
N ILE A 13 -48.33 10.05 -3.30
CA ILE A 13 -47.27 9.06 -3.45
C ILE A 13 -45.93 9.63 -2.96
N ILE A 14 -45.62 10.87 -3.32
CA ILE A 14 -44.39 11.56 -2.89
C ILE A 14 -44.36 11.67 -1.35
N ARG A 15 -45.46 12.13 -0.74
CA ARG A 15 -45.58 12.21 0.72
C ARG A 15 -45.41 10.84 1.38
N ALA A 16 -46.08 9.81 0.86
CA ALA A 16 -45.98 8.46 1.41
C ALA A 16 -44.55 7.90 1.35
N MET A 17 -43.78 8.21 0.30
CA MET A 17 -42.36 7.81 0.20
C MET A 17 -41.48 8.60 1.16
N LEU A 18 -41.65 9.93 1.24
CA LEU A 18 -40.91 10.77 2.18
C LEU A 18 -41.19 10.38 3.64
N SER A 19 -42.42 9.99 3.97
CA SER A 19 -42.79 9.50 5.31
C SER A 19 -42.14 8.17 5.68
N LYS A 20 -41.59 7.42 4.72
CA LYS A 20 -40.79 6.21 4.97
C LYS A 20 -39.30 6.52 5.16
N CYS A 21 -38.89 7.78 5.03
CA CYS A 21 -37.49 8.17 5.17
C CYS A 21 -37.13 8.48 6.61
N GLU A 22 -36.04 7.89 7.10
CA GLU A 22 -35.44 8.18 8.40
C GLU A 22 -34.74 9.55 8.41
N LEU A 23 -34.21 9.99 7.27
CA LEU A 23 -33.57 11.29 7.11
C LEU A 23 -34.04 11.95 5.81
N ILE A 24 -34.37 13.23 5.86
CA ILE A 24 -34.55 14.06 4.66
C ILE A 24 -33.63 15.26 4.78
N THR A 25 -32.79 15.45 3.78
CA THR A 25 -31.84 16.57 3.69
C THR A 25 -32.31 17.57 2.66
N CYS A 26 -31.87 18.82 2.79
CA CYS A 26 -32.16 19.89 1.85
C CYS A 26 -30.85 20.47 1.32
N LEU A 27 -30.64 20.33 0.02
CA LEU A 27 -29.55 20.99 -0.69
C LEU A 27 -30.11 22.26 -1.35
N LYS A 28 -29.68 23.42 -0.86
CA LYS A 28 -29.89 24.69 -1.53
C LYS A 28 -28.54 25.24 -2.01
N TYR A 29 -28.42 25.46 -3.30
CA TYR A 29 -27.31 26.16 -3.91
C TYR A 29 -27.67 27.66 -3.93
N ASP A 30 -26.82 28.47 -3.33
CA ASP A 30 -26.91 29.93 -3.40
C ASP A 30 -25.65 30.42 -4.13
N ASP A 31 -25.79 31.31 -5.12
CA ASP A 31 -24.67 31.73 -5.98
C ASP A 31 -23.54 32.43 -5.20
N HIS A 32 -23.80 32.79 -3.94
CA HIS A 32 -22.86 33.44 -3.04
C HIS A 32 -22.39 32.57 -1.86
N ASP A 33 -22.96 31.37 -1.67
CA ASP A 33 -22.66 30.48 -0.55
C ASP A 33 -22.59 29.03 -1.03
N THR A 34 -21.44 28.40 -0.87
CA THR A 34 -21.24 26.96 -1.16
C THR A 34 -22.36 26.14 -0.52
N ASN A 35 -23.06 25.31 -1.31
CA ASN A 35 -24.09 24.32 -0.91
C ASN A 35 -24.50 24.40 0.58
N THR A 36 -25.45 25.27 0.91
CA THR A 36 -25.92 25.40 2.29
C THR A 36 -26.87 24.27 2.62
N ASP A 37 -26.30 23.22 3.22
CA ASP A 37 -27.07 22.11 3.76
C ASP A 37 -27.86 22.57 5.00
N LYS A 38 -29.17 22.76 4.82
CA LYS A 38 -30.07 23.31 5.84
C LYS A 38 -30.42 22.35 6.98
N GLY A 39 -29.82 21.16 7.00
CA GLY A 39 -30.08 20.16 8.02
C GLY A 39 -31.27 19.27 7.67
N GLY A 40 -31.70 18.50 8.67
CA GLY A 40 -32.81 17.56 8.54
C GLY A 40 -34.11 18.33 8.39
N VAL A 41 -34.89 17.98 7.37
CA VAL A 41 -36.19 18.62 7.11
C VAL A 41 -37.33 17.62 7.29
N SER A 42 -38.49 18.11 7.70
CA SER A 42 -39.69 17.28 7.81
C SER A 42 -40.35 17.05 6.44
N VAL A 43 -41.15 15.99 6.32
CA VAL A 43 -41.98 15.74 5.14
C VAL A 43 -42.85 16.96 4.82
N ASP A 44 -43.44 17.58 5.84
CA ASP A 44 -44.33 18.73 5.69
C ASP A 44 -43.61 19.96 5.10
N ALA A 45 -42.35 20.18 5.48
CA ALA A 45 -41.53 21.25 4.89
C ALA A 45 -41.28 21.01 3.39
N VAL A 46 -40.98 19.76 2.99
CA VAL A 46 -40.80 19.39 1.58
C VAL A 46 -42.09 19.61 0.80
N MET A 47 -43.23 19.17 1.35
CA MET A 47 -44.54 19.31 0.70
C MET A 47 -44.95 20.78 0.56
N ALA A 48 -44.75 21.61 1.60
CA ALA A 48 -45.03 23.05 1.55
C ALA A 48 -44.16 23.77 0.50
N ALA A 49 -42.89 23.37 0.37
CA ALA A 49 -42.00 23.89 -0.67
C ALA A 49 -42.48 23.46 -2.08
N GLY A 50 -42.93 22.22 -2.22
CA GLY A 50 -43.54 21.71 -3.46
C GLY A 50 -44.84 22.42 -3.85
N ASP A 51 -45.71 22.72 -2.89
CA ASP A 51 -46.98 23.41 -3.13
C ASP A 51 -46.77 24.88 -3.54
N SER A 52 -45.74 25.53 -2.98
CA SER A 52 -45.44 26.94 -3.27
C SER A 52 -44.66 27.16 -4.57
N LEU A 53 -43.71 26.27 -4.90
CA LEU A 53 -42.77 26.46 -6.00
C LEU A 53 -42.96 25.46 -7.15
N GLY A 54 -43.69 24.36 -6.92
CA GLY A 54 -43.84 23.26 -7.85
C GLY A 54 -42.65 22.30 -7.85
N PHE A 55 -42.91 20.99 -7.91
CA PHE A 55 -41.85 20.01 -8.13
C PHE A 55 -41.43 20.00 -9.60
N ASP A 56 -40.14 20.18 -9.89
CA ASP A 56 -39.58 20.01 -11.24
C ASP A 56 -39.47 18.52 -11.57
N ARG A 57 -38.74 17.77 -10.73
CA ARG A 57 -38.42 16.36 -10.95
C ARG A 57 -38.46 15.57 -9.65
N VAL A 58 -38.96 14.35 -9.73
CA VAL A 58 -38.96 13.42 -8.60
C VAL A 58 -38.43 12.07 -9.06
N TYR A 59 -37.43 11.55 -8.35
CA TYR A 59 -36.83 10.25 -8.63
C TYR A 59 -36.77 9.43 -7.36
N LYS A 60 -36.94 8.12 -7.48
CA LYS A 60 -36.63 7.17 -6.42
C LYS A 60 -35.57 6.19 -6.88
N SER A 61 -34.75 5.70 -5.95
CA SER A 61 -33.94 4.51 -6.14
C SER A 61 -34.40 3.42 -5.19
N VAL A 62 -34.42 2.20 -5.71
CA VAL A 62 -34.77 1.00 -4.96
C VAL A 62 -33.59 0.04 -4.90
N ASP A 63 -33.59 -0.86 -3.93
CA ASP A 63 -32.63 -1.96 -3.84
C ASP A 63 -33.01 -3.12 -4.79
N GLU A 64 -32.28 -4.24 -4.69
CA GLU A 64 -32.54 -5.45 -5.48
C GLU A 64 -33.89 -6.11 -5.15
N SER A 65 -34.41 -5.90 -3.93
CA SER A 65 -35.72 -6.38 -3.50
C SER A 65 -36.88 -5.49 -3.94
N GLY A 66 -36.58 -4.30 -4.44
CA GLY A 66 -37.57 -3.29 -4.85
C GLY A 66 -37.98 -2.33 -3.74
N GLU A 67 -37.37 -2.42 -2.56
CA GLU A 67 -37.61 -1.51 -1.44
C GLU A 67 -36.95 -0.15 -1.67
N LEU A 68 -37.58 0.91 -1.15
CA LEU A 68 -37.10 2.27 -1.31
C LEU A 68 -35.75 2.44 -0.58
N LYS A 69 -34.71 2.93 -1.27
CA LYS A 69 -33.46 3.38 -0.63
C LYS A 69 -33.41 4.90 -0.47
N ARG A 70 -33.80 5.62 -1.52
CA ARG A 70 -33.71 7.08 -1.59
C ARG A 70 -34.80 7.66 -2.48
N ILE A 71 -35.30 8.83 -2.10
CA ILE A 71 -36.11 9.70 -2.95
C ILE A 71 -35.45 11.06 -3.09
N VAL A 72 -35.38 11.58 -4.31
CA VAL A 72 -34.89 12.93 -4.61
C VAL A 72 -36.05 13.73 -5.18
N VAL A 73 -36.35 14.86 -4.55
CA VAL A 73 -37.41 15.79 -4.92
C VAL A 73 -36.76 17.12 -5.27
N SER A 74 -36.73 17.45 -6.56
CA SER A 74 -36.15 18.68 -7.08
C SER A 74 -37.25 19.72 -7.29
N ILE A 75 -37.09 20.90 -6.71
CA ILE A 75 -37.94 22.08 -6.96
C ILE A 75 -37.34 22.93 -8.08
N SER A 76 -36.01 23.10 -8.04
CA SER A 76 -35.24 23.78 -9.09
C SER A 76 -33.86 23.14 -9.23
N ARG A 77 -33.06 23.57 -10.20
CA ARG A 77 -31.67 23.12 -10.36
C ARG A 77 -30.81 23.35 -9.12
N HIS A 78 -31.20 24.30 -8.26
CA HIS A 78 -30.46 24.75 -7.09
C HIS A 78 -31.19 24.46 -5.77
N HIS A 79 -32.29 23.71 -5.80
CA HIS A 79 -33.08 23.43 -4.61
C HIS A 79 -33.68 22.04 -4.70
N SER A 80 -33.08 21.09 -3.99
CA SER A 80 -33.54 19.71 -3.95
C SER A 80 -33.55 19.15 -2.53
N TYR A 81 -34.44 18.20 -2.33
CA TYR A 81 -34.57 17.43 -1.11
C TYR A 81 -34.20 15.99 -1.38
N THR A 82 -33.44 15.39 -0.49
CA THR A 82 -33.08 13.97 -0.60
C THR A 82 -33.49 13.25 0.67
N GLY A 83 -34.48 12.36 0.54
CA GLY A 83 -34.91 11.44 1.59
C GLY A 83 -34.18 10.10 1.49
N TYR A 84 -33.67 9.61 2.60
CA TYR A 84 -33.02 8.31 2.76
C TYR A 84 -33.94 7.40 3.57
N ALA A 85 -34.27 6.22 3.04
CA ALA A 85 -35.23 5.32 3.67
C ALA A 85 -34.75 4.85 5.04
N THR A 86 -33.51 4.37 5.12
CA THR A 86 -32.87 3.98 6.36
C THR A 86 -31.56 4.73 6.60
N LYS A 87 -31.08 4.70 7.82
CA LYS A 87 -29.73 5.14 8.19
C LYS A 87 -28.63 4.40 7.44
N ALA A 88 -28.82 3.11 7.12
CA ALA A 88 -27.88 2.36 6.29
C ALA A 88 -27.80 2.94 4.86
N ASP A 89 -28.95 3.30 4.28
CA ASP A 89 -28.99 3.98 2.98
C ASP A 89 -28.34 5.37 3.04
N ALA A 90 -28.56 6.10 4.13
CA ALA A 90 -27.89 7.39 4.35
C ALA A 90 -26.38 7.22 4.45
N LYS A 91 -25.88 6.19 5.15
CA LYS A 91 -24.45 5.89 5.29
C LYS A 91 -23.78 5.54 3.96
N GLU A 92 -24.46 4.77 3.11
CA GLU A 92 -23.94 4.39 1.80
C GLU A 92 -23.88 5.57 0.82
N LEU A 93 -24.84 6.50 0.91
CA LEU A 93 -25.08 7.51 -0.12
C LEU A 93 -24.57 8.92 0.25
N LEU A 94 -24.32 9.20 1.53
CA LEU A 94 -23.73 10.44 2.00
C LEU A 94 -22.21 10.34 2.06
N THR A 95 -21.52 11.48 2.01
CA THR A 95 -20.11 11.54 2.40
C THR A 95 -19.99 11.27 3.91
N SER A 96 -18.82 10.80 4.36
CA SER A 96 -18.58 10.56 5.79
C SER A 96 -18.85 11.80 6.65
N GLU A 97 -18.49 12.98 6.14
CA GLU A 97 -18.73 14.26 6.82
C GLU A 97 -20.24 14.58 6.93
N ALA A 98 -20.99 14.45 5.83
CA ALA A 98 -22.42 14.69 5.84
C ALA A 98 -23.14 13.67 6.72
N PHE A 99 -22.75 12.39 6.68
CA PHE A 99 -23.31 11.36 7.57
C PHE A 99 -23.05 11.70 9.04
N ALA A 100 -21.82 12.10 9.40
CA ALA A 100 -21.47 12.47 10.77
C ALA A 100 -22.26 13.68 11.30
N LYS A 101 -22.62 14.63 10.43
CA LYS A 101 -23.50 15.75 10.78
C LYS A 101 -24.90 15.29 11.23
N TYR A 102 -25.44 14.26 10.59
CA TYR A 102 -26.80 13.76 10.84
C TYR A 102 -26.87 12.64 11.87
N PHE A 103 -25.81 11.83 11.97
CA PHE A 103 -25.70 10.69 12.86
C PHE A 103 -24.38 10.74 13.66
N PRO A 104 -24.22 11.74 14.55
CA PRO A 104 -22.94 12.01 15.22
C PRO A 104 -22.50 10.88 16.17
N ILE A 105 -23.45 10.20 16.82
CA ILE A 105 -23.15 9.08 17.72
C ILE A 105 -22.53 7.91 16.94
N ASP A 106 -23.07 7.60 15.77
CA ASP A 106 -22.60 6.48 14.94
C ASP A 106 -21.26 6.75 14.30
N ALA A 107 -21.06 7.98 13.82
CA ALA A 107 -19.76 8.41 13.32
C ALA A 107 -18.69 8.31 14.42
N GLU A 108 -19.03 8.64 15.67
CA GLU A 108 -18.12 8.49 16.80
C GLU A 108 -17.81 7.02 17.13
N ILE A 109 -18.82 6.16 17.16
CA ILE A 109 -18.64 4.71 17.37
C ILE A 109 -17.73 4.11 16.29
N GLU A 110 -17.94 4.47 15.03
CA GLU A 110 -17.13 4.00 13.91
C GLU A 110 -15.69 4.51 14.00
N ARG A 111 -15.50 5.79 14.35
CA ARG A 111 -14.17 6.36 14.57
C ARG A 111 -13.43 5.62 15.68
N GLN A 112 -14.12 5.30 16.79
CA GLN A 112 -13.54 4.53 17.89
C GLN A 112 -13.21 3.10 17.47
N ALA A 113 -14.09 2.43 16.73
CA ALA A 113 -13.84 1.09 16.20
C ALA A 113 -12.61 1.06 15.28
N GLN A 114 -12.49 2.01 14.36
CA GLN A 114 -11.33 2.15 13.48
C GLN A 114 -10.05 2.43 14.26
N GLU A 115 -10.10 3.24 15.32
CA GLU A 115 -8.94 3.51 16.16
C GLU A 115 -8.50 2.27 16.94
N VAL A 116 -9.46 1.48 17.46
CA VAL A 116 -9.17 0.20 18.12
C VAL A 116 -8.52 -0.78 17.13
N GLU A 117 -9.08 -0.90 15.93
CA GLU A 117 -8.54 -1.75 14.86
C GLU A 117 -7.10 -1.34 14.50
N ARG A 118 -6.84 -0.05 14.28
CA ARG A 118 -5.47 0.46 14.03
C ARG A 118 -4.52 0.17 15.19
N ARG A 119 -4.99 0.22 16.43
CA ARG A 119 -4.15 -0.13 17.60
C ARG A 119 -3.81 -1.60 17.63
N ILE A 120 -4.76 -2.47 17.32
CA ILE A 120 -4.54 -3.92 17.20
C ILE A 120 -3.55 -4.21 16.08
N GLU A 121 -3.72 -3.59 14.91
CA GLU A 121 -2.81 -3.75 13.77
C GLU A 121 -1.39 -3.27 14.09
N ARG A 122 -1.25 -2.11 14.74
CA ARG A 122 0.06 -1.58 15.17
C ARG A 122 0.72 -2.50 16.19
N ALA A 123 -0.02 -3.01 17.17
CA ALA A 123 0.52 -3.93 18.17
C ALA A 123 0.99 -5.23 17.53
N ALA A 124 0.17 -5.82 16.65
CA ALA A 124 0.53 -7.03 15.92
C ALA A 124 1.76 -6.80 15.01
N HIS A 125 1.86 -5.65 14.36
CA HIS A 125 3.01 -5.29 13.54
C HIS A 125 4.29 -5.14 14.39
N GLN A 126 4.21 -4.50 15.56
CA GLN A 126 5.34 -4.38 16.49
C GLN A 126 5.79 -5.73 17.04
N GLU A 127 4.85 -6.63 17.36
CA GLU A 127 5.17 -7.99 17.78
C GLU A 127 5.87 -8.77 16.66
N ALA A 128 5.40 -8.64 15.42
CA ALA A 128 6.04 -9.26 14.26
C ALA A 128 7.45 -8.71 14.01
N LEU A 129 7.67 -7.40 14.16
CA LEU A 129 9.01 -6.80 14.10
C LEU A 129 9.93 -7.33 15.19
N ALA A 130 9.44 -7.46 16.42
CA ALA A 130 10.22 -8.01 17.54
C ALA A 130 10.59 -9.48 17.30
N ALA A 131 9.65 -10.29 16.81
CA ALA A 131 9.92 -11.69 16.44
C ALA A 131 10.93 -11.79 15.29
N ALA A 132 10.82 -10.93 14.28
CA ALA A 132 11.77 -10.85 13.17
C ALA A 132 13.18 -10.45 13.64
N ALA A 133 13.29 -9.42 14.50
CA ALA A 133 14.55 -9.00 15.10
C ALA A 133 15.19 -10.13 15.92
N ALA A 134 14.39 -10.89 16.68
CA ALA A 134 14.88 -12.05 17.44
C ALA A 134 15.51 -13.12 16.53
N THR A 135 15.04 -13.29 15.29
CA THR A 135 15.66 -14.25 14.36
C THR A 135 17.10 -13.87 14.00
N LEU A 136 17.42 -12.58 13.94
CA LEU A 136 18.77 -12.06 13.63
C LEU A 136 19.77 -12.31 14.77
N VAL A 137 19.27 -12.46 16.00
CA VAL A 137 20.06 -12.64 17.23
C VAL A 137 20.31 -14.12 17.56
N THR A 138 19.77 -15.05 16.78
CA THR A 138 19.98 -16.47 17.03
C THR A 138 21.42 -16.89 16.76
N LYS A 139 22.04 -17.61 17.70
CA LYS A 139 23.38 -18.19 17.55
C LYS A 139 23.41 -19.10 16.32
N THR A 140 24.18 -18.70 15.33
CA THR A 140 24.49 -19.53 14.15
C THR A 140 25.96 -19.91 14.17
N THR A 141 26.27 -21.12 13.70
CA THR A 141 27.65 -21.48 13.37
C THR A 141 28.18 -20.48 12.36
N PRO A 142 29.31 -19.81 12.60
CA PRO A 142 29.83 -18.81 11.66
C PRO A 142 30.20 -19.48 10.34
N GLU A 143 29.43 -19.21 9.29
CA GLU A 143 29.91 -19.44 7.93
C GLU A 143 30.93 -18.32 7.64
N ALA A 144 32.16 -18.69 7.29
CA ALA A 144 33.19 -17.72 6.97
C ALA A 144 32.99 -17.21 5.54
N PHE A 145 32.91 -15.89 5.39
CA PHE A 145 32.83 -15.24 4.09
C PHE A 145 34.15 -14.55 3.74
N TYR A 146 34.48 -14.50 2.46
CA TYR A 146 35.69 -13.82 1.97
C TYR A 146 35.42 -13.08 0.66
N LYS A 147 36.22 -12.04 0.41
CA LYS A 147 36.11 -11.23 -0.81
C LYS A 147 36.33 -12.09 -2.06
N GLY A 148 35.47 -11.88 -3.06
CA GLY A 148 35.44 -12.62 -4.32
C GLY A 148 34.53 -13.86 -4.32
N GLN A 149 34.09 -14.33 -3.16
CA GLN A 149 33.26 -15.53 -3.02
C GLN A 149 31.88 -15.38 -3.68
N ARG A 150 31.39 -16.46 -4.28
CA ARG A 150 30.02 -16.57 -4.80
C ARG A 150 29.08 -17.07 -3.72
N ILE A 151 27.99 -16.36 -3.51
CA ILE A 151 26.97 -16.69 -2.52
C ILE A 151 25.57 -16.52 -3.13
N ILE A 152 24.56 -17.09 -2.47
CA ILE A 152 23.16 -16.72 -2.68
C ILE A 152 22.64 -16.03 -1.43
N ALA A 153 21.73 -15.07 -1.61
CA ALA A 153 20.99 -14.45 -0.52
C ALA A 153 19.55 -14.16 -0.94
N THR A 154 18.64 -14.09 0.03
CA THR A 154 17.22 -13.81 -0.20
C THR A 154 16.96 -12.31 -0.04
N PHE A 155 16.52 -11.65 -1.10
CA PHE A 155 16.22 -10.21 -1.11
C PHE A 155 14.72 -9.99 -1.15
N ALA A 156 14.21 -9.22 -0.18
CA ALA A 156 12.88 -8.64 -0.30
C ALA A 156 12.92 -7.50 -1.32
N SER A 157 11.82 -7.34 -2.07
CA SER A 157 11.63 -6.22 -3.01
C SER A 157 11.25 -4.92 -2.30
N LEU A 158 11.85 -4.68 -1.13
CA LEU A 158 11.72 -3.42 -0.38
C LEU A 158 12.75 -2.43 -0.91
N ASN A 159 12.27 -1.26 -1.32
CA ASN A 159 13.12 -0.20 -1.85
C ASN A 159 13.40 0.82 -0.74
N LYS A 160 14.69 0.97 -0.36
CA LYS A 160 15.16 1.97 0.63
C LYS A 160 14.50 1.82 2.00
N ASN A 161 14.53 0.61 2.55
CA ASN A 161 13.96 0.38 3.87
C ASN A 161 15.01 0.49 4.98
N GLY A 162 14.61 1.05 6.12
CA GLY A 162 15.52 1.38 7.22
C GLY A 162 15.78 0.26 8.21
N ASP A 163 14.89 -0.73 8.30
CA ASP A 163 14.96 -1.79 9.31
C ASP A 163 15.07 -3.17 8.66
N LEU A 164 16.10 -3.92 9.02
CA LEU A 164 16.35 -5.29 8.56
C LEU A 164 15.22 -6.25 8.95
N SER A 165 14.52 -5.98 10.06
CA SER A 165 13.42 -6.81 10.56
C SER A 165 12.24 -6.84 9.56
N GLU A 166 12.00 -5.75 8.84
CA GLU A 166 10.98 -5.74 7.78
C GLU A 166 11.39 -6.58 6.57
N TYR A 167 12.69 -6.61 6.22
CA TYR A 167 13.19 -7.55 5.20
C TYR A 167 12.94 -9.00 5.64
N VAL A 168 13.14 -9.31 6.93
CA VAL A 168 12.86 -10.65 7.48
C VAL A 168 11.38 -10.98 7.38
N MET A 169 10.50 -10.06 7.78
CA MET A 169 9.05 -10.24 7.68
C MET A 169 8.60 -10.45 6.23
N GLU A 170 9.12 -9.66 5.29
CA GLU A 170 8.74 -9.76 3.89
C GLU A 170 9.20 -11.09 3.27
N CYS A 171 10.43 -11.52 3.56
CA CYS A 171 10.97 -12.80 3.12
C CYS A 171 10.28 -14.02 3.78
N ALA A 172 9.61 -13.83 4.94
CA ALA A 172 8.83 -14.89 5.60
C ALA A 172 7.44 -15.10 4.96
N LYS A 173 6.93 -14.11 4.21
CA LYS A 173 5.66 -14.25 3.50
C LYS A 173 5.78 -15.26 2.35
N PRO A 174 4.68 -15.92 1.94
CA PRO A 174 4.68 -16.70 0.71
C PRO A 174 5.17 -15.87 -0.47
N LYS A 175 5.94 -16.50 -1.37
CA LYS A 175 6.40 -15.83 -2.59
C LYS A 175 5.20 -15.58 -3.50
N VAL A 176 4.88 -14.32 -3.73
CA VAL A 176 3.81 -13.90 -4.65
C VAL A 176 4.46 -13.43 -5.94
N LYS A 177 3.95 -13.91 -7.08
CA LYS A 177 4.27 -13.37 -8.40
C LYS A 177 3.17 -12.41 -8.82
N GLY A 178 3.52 -11.16 -9.04
CA GLY A 178 2.68 -10.17 -9.68
C GLY A 178 3.27 -9.77 -11.02
N SER A 179 2.52 -8.99 -11.78
CA SER A 179 3.03 -8.38 -13.00
C SER A 179 2.30 -7.08 -13.26
N PHE A 180 3.01 -6.13 -13.87
CA PHE A 180 2.41 -4.88 -14.33
C PHE A 180 3.05 -4.42 -15.63
N TRP A 181 2.34 -3.61 -16.39
CA TRP A 181 2.88 -2.94 -17.56
C TRP A 181 3.55 -1.62 -17.13
N ASP A 182 4.87 -1.57 -17.22
CA ASP A 182 5.66 -0.35 -17.05
C ASP A 182 5.94 0.27 -18.43
N ARG A 183 5.19 1.31 -18.82
CA ARG A 183 5.26 2.18 -20.03
C ARG A 183 5.58 1.52 -21.39
N THR A 184 6.59 0.69 -21.47
CA THR A 184 7.11 -0.02 -22.65
C THR A 184 7.27 -1.53 -22.45
N ARG A 185 7.10 -2.08 -21.24
CA ARG A 185 7.35 -3.51 -20.98
C ARG A 185 6.47 -4.12 -19.88
N TYR A 186 6.29 -5.43 -19.97
CA TYR A 186 5.71 -6.25 -18.91
C TYR A 186 6.79 -6.55 -17.87
N VAL A 187 6.55 -6.18 -16.61
CA VAL A 187 7.48 -6.40 -15.50
C VAL A 187 6.86 -7.42 -14.56
N GLU A 188 7.51 -8.57 -14.41
CA GLU A 188 7.19 -9.49 -13.32
C GLU A 188 7.74 -8.91 -12.01
N THR A 189 6.88 -8.84 -11.00
CA THR A 189 7.25 -8.45 -9.64
C THR A 189 7.12 -9.64 -8.72
N LYS A 190 8.02 -9.70 -7.75
CA LYS A 190 7.97 -10.65 -6.66
C LYS A 190 8.12 -9.86 -5.38
N ASN A 191 7.47 -10.29 -4.31
CA ASN A 191 7.70 -9.71 -2.99
C ASN A 191 9.11 -10.00 -2.45
N TRP A 192 9.69 -11.14 -2.84
CA TRP A 192 11.11 -11.45 -2.61
C TRP A 192 11.65 -12.44 -3.65
N ASP A 193 12.98 -12.48 -3.82
CA ASP A 193 13.67 -13.45 -4.67
C ASP A 193 15.01 -13.90 -4.09
N ILE A 194 15.54 -15.02 -4.57
CA ILE A 194 16.89 -15.50 -4.23
C ILE A 194 17.82 -15.09 -5.36
N ASN A 195 18.85 -14.31 -5.02
CA ASN A 195 19.78 -13.76 -6.00
C ASN A 195 21.19 -14.29 -5.77
N THR A 196 21.88 -14.59 -6.87
CA THR A 196 23.33 -14.83 -6.87
C THR A 196 24.06 -13.53 -6.63
N CYS A 197 25.06 -13.58 -5.76
CA CYS A 197 25.88 -12.43 -5.39
C CYS A 197 27.38 -12.78 -5.42
N GLN A 198 28.20 -11.75 -5.54
CA GLN A 198 29.63 -11.80 -5.26
C GLN A 198 29.95 -10.94 -4.04
N VAL A 199 30.73 -11.49 -3.11
CA VAL A 199 31.20 -10.75 -1.94
C VAL A 199 32.27 -9.74 -2.38
N GLY A 200 31.92 -8.45 -2.41
CA GLY A 200 32.88 -7.38 -2.68
C GLY A 200 33.64 -6.95 -1.43
N GLN A 201 33.01 -7.08 -0.26
CA GLN A 201 33.57 -6.71 1.04
C GLN A 201 32.96 -7.57 2.15
N VAL A 202 33.73 -7.79 3.22
CA VAL A 202 33.23 -8.36 4.48
C VAL A 202 33.39 -7.28 5.55
N VAL A 203 32.29 -6.92 6.20
CA VAL A 203 32.22 -5.89 7.24
C VAL A 203 31.98 -6.62 8.56
N ASN A 204 33.00 -6.63 9.41
CA ASN A 204 32.93 -7.24 10.73
C ASN A 204 32.61 -6.14 11.75
N MET A 205 31.49 -6.28 12.44
CA MET A 205 31.01 -5.34 13.43
C MET A 205 31.04 -5.98 14.83
N SER A 206 31.12 -5.14 15.85
CA SER A 206 30.68 -5.54 17.19
C SER A 206 29.18 -5.82 17.20
N THR A 207 28.72 -6.59 18.18
CA THR A 207 27.30 -6.90 18.36
C THR A 207 26.44 -5.63 18.49
N SER A 208 26.93 -4.60 19.20
CA SER A 208 26.21 -3.33 19.36
C SER A 208 26.12 -2.51 18.06
N GLU A 209 27.20 -2.48 17.27
CA GLU A 209 27.19 -1.80 15.97
C GLU A 209 26.26 -2.49 15.00
N TYR A 210 26.30 -3.82 14.96
CA TYR A 210 25.38 -4.63 14.16
C TYR A 210 23.92 -4.34 14.52
N ASP A 211 23.58 -4.41 15.82
CA ASP A 211 22.20 -4.22 16.27
C ASP A 211 21.69 -2.79 16.03
N ASN A 212 22.58 -1.80 16.05
CA ASN A 212 22.25 -0.42 15.69
C ASN A 212 22.06 -0.28 14.18
N PHE A 213 22.99 -0.82 13.40
CA PHE A 213 22.95 -0.75 11.94
C PHE A 213 21.75 -1.49 11.36
N SER A 214 21.40 -2.66 11.89
CA SER A 214 20.25 -3.44 11.44
C SER A 214 18.91 -2.71 11.60
N ARG A 215 18.83 -1.73 12.52
CA ARG A 215 17.66 -0.87 12.74
C ARG A 215 17.75 0.47 12.01
N ASN A 216 18.86 0.74 11.33
CA ASN A 216 19.11 2.01 10.67
C ASN A 216 19.99 1.82 9.42
N LEU A 217 19.54 0.97 8.50
CA LEU A 217 20.24 0.62 7.26
C LEU A 217 20.50 1.82 6.35
N MET A 218 19.68 2.86 6.49
CA MET A 218 19.74 4.10 5.70
C MET A 218 20.68 5.15 6.31
N ALA A 219 21.20 4.93 7.52
CA ALA A 219 22.24 5.78 8.06
C ALA A 219 23.54 5.61 7.26
N PRO A 220 24.23 6.72 6.93
CA PRO A 220 25.56 6.65 6.37
C PRO A 220 26.49 5.88 7.29
N LEU A 221 27.24 4.94 6.73
CA LEU A 221 28.38 4.28 7.38
C LEU A 221 29.60 4.43 6.48
N PRO A 222 30.23 5.62 6.46
CA PRO A 222 31.32 5.92 5.54
C PRO A 222 32.48 4.94 5.68
N GLU A 223 32.84 4.60 6.92
CA GLU A 223 33.96 3.69 7.22
C GLU A 223 33.66 2.24 6.82
N ALA A 224 32.40 1.81 6.91
CA ALA A 224 32.02 0.43 6.59
C ALA A 224 31.98 0.15 5.08
N PHE A 225 31.77 1.18 4.26
CA PHE A 225 31.65 1.06 2.80
C PHE A 225 32.67 1.90 2.04
N GLU A 226 33.76 2.33 2.69
CA GLU A 226 34.78 3.14 2.04
C GLU A 226 35.38 2.38 0.84
N GLY A 227 35.33 3.00 -0.34
CA GLY A 227 35.79 2.37 -1.59
C GLY A 227 34.89 1.24 -2.11
N PHE A 228 33.72 1.00 -1.52
CA PHE A 228 32.76 -0.01 -1.93
C PHE A 228 31.38 0.59 -2.25
N THR A 229 30.97 0.47 -3.51
CA THR A 229 29.69 1.01 -3.99
C THR A 229 28.65 -0.07 -4.32
N GLY A 230 29.01 -1.35 -4.30
CA GLY A 230 28.14 -2.44 -4.72
C GLY A 230 27.73 -2.34 -6.19
N GLY A 231 26.48 -2.71 -6.50
CA GLY A 231 25.91 -2.67 -7.85
C GLY A 231 25.58 -4.05 -8.41
N THR A 232 25.43 -4.11 -9.73
CA THR A 232 25.15 -5.32 -10.50
C THR A 232 26.22 -5.47 -11.56
N VAL A 233 26.78 -6.68 -11.66
CA VAL A 233 27.79 -7.06 -12.65
C VAL A 233 27.30 -8.30 -13.38
N THR A 234 27.73 -8.50 -14.62
CA THR A 234 27.46 -9.71 -15.39
C THR A 234 28.77 -10.33 -15.86
N ASP A 235 28.80 -11.66 -15.98
CA ASP A 235 29.93 -12.36 -16.62
C ASP A 235 29.72 -12.49 -18.15
N TYR A 236 28.55 -12.08 -18.66
CA TYR A 236 28.25 -12.11 -20.09
C TYR A 236 28.91 -10.95 -20.85
N HIS A 237 29.58 -11.29 -21.96
CA HIS A 237 30.22 -10.34 -22.86
C HIS A 237 29.70 -10.56 -24.29
N PRO A 238 29.10 -9.55 -24.95
CA PRO A 238 28.46 -9.72 -26.26
C PRO A 238 29.44 -9.88 -27.44
N GLY A 239 30.76 -9.95 -27.20
CA GLY A 239 31.77 -10.13 -28.25
C GLY A 239 31.95 -8.92 -29.19
N ARG A 240 31.25 -7.81 -28.91
CA ARG A 240 31.34 -6.52 -29.61
C ARG A 240 31.38 -5.39 -28.58
N GLU A 241 31.94 -4.25 -28.98
CA GLU A 241 31.89 -3.05 -28.14
C GLU A 241 30.43 -2.56 -28.03
N ILE A 242 29.99 -2.34 -26.80
CA ILE A 242 28.70 -1.73 -26.47
C ILE A 242 28.97 -0.53 -25.56
N LYS A 243 28.32 0.60 -25.82
CA LYS A 243 28.48 1.79 -24.97
C LYS A 243 27.46 1.85 -23.85
N ASP A 244 26.31 1.22 -24.06
CA ASP A 244 25.19 1.21 -23.12
C ASP A 244 24.45 -0.14 -23.15
N VAL A 245 23.91 -0.57 -22.00
CA VAL A 245 23.04 -1.75 -21.86
C VAL A 245 21.76 -1.64 -22.71
N TYR A 246 21.39 -0.44 -23.14
CA TYR A 246 20.29 -0.22 -24.09
C TYR A 246 20.63 -0.64 -25.53
N GLU A 247 21.91 -0.81 -25.87
CA GLU A 247 22.34 -1.29 -27.18
C GLU A 247 22.31 -2.83 -27.33
N LEU A 248 21.99 -3.54 -26.26
CA LEU A 248 21.81 -5.00 -26.27
C LEU A 248 20.52 -5.37 -27.00
N THR A 249 20.61 -6.36 -27.89
CA THR A 249 19.43 -7.04 -28.45
C THR A 249 18.66 -7.76 -27.34
N ASP A 250 17.43 -8.19 -27.61
CA ASP A 250 16.62 -8.90 -26.62
C ASP A 250 17.28 -10.20 -26.13
N ASP A 251 17.92 -10.95 -27.04
CA ASP A 251 18.65 -12.19 -26.71
C ASP A 251 19.91 -11.89 -25.89
N GLU A 252 20.71 -10.89 -26.29
CA GLU A 252 21.90 -10.48 -25.54
C GLU A 252 21.52 -9.95 -24.15
N ARG A 253 20.39 -9.25 -24.03
CA ARG A 253 19.85 -8.76 -22.76
C ARG A 253 19.36 -9.90 -21.88
N ALA A 254 18.71 -10.91 -22.45
CA ALA A 254 18.30 -12.10 -21.71
C ALA A 254 19.52 -12.84 -21.13
N LEU A 255 20.59 -12.99 -21.91
CA LEU A 255 21.87 -13.54 -21.46
C LEU A 255 22.53 -12.64 -20.40
N TRP A 256 22.55 -11.33 -20.62
CA TRP A 256 23.07 -10.36 -19.65
C TRP A 256 22.39 -10.51 -18.29
N ILE A 257 21.05 -10.60 -18.27
CA ILE A 257 20.25 -10.80 -17.06
C ILE A 257 20.52 -12.16 -16.43
N ALA A 258 20.55 -13.23 -17.22
CA ALA A 258 20.77 -14.60 -16.73
C ALA A 258 22.16 -14.78 -16.08
N HIS A 259 23.16 -14.04 -16.55
CA HIS A 259 24.53 -14.06 -16.04
C HIS A 259 24.83 -12.93 -15.05
N SER A 260 23.82 -12.11 -14.71
CA SER A 260 23.98 -11.01 -13.77
C SER A 260 23.96 -11.47 -12.31
N TYR A 261 24.73 -10.79 -11.49
CA TYR A 261 24.78 -10.98 -10.04
C TYR A 261 24.99 -9.64 -9.33
N SER A 262 24.54 -9.57 -8.09
CA SER A 262 24.78 -8.40 -7.24
C SER A 262 26.17 -8.45 -6.63
N VAL A 263 26.88 -7.32 -6.59
CA VAL A 263 28.10 -7.17 -5.79
C VAL A 263 27.70 -6.61 -4.43
N VAL A 264 27.99 -7.34 -3.36
CA VAL A 264 27.45 -7.07 -2.02
C VAL A 264 28.54 -7.02 -0.96
N ALA A 265 28.29 -6.29 0.13
CA ALA A 265 29.06 -6.41 1.36
C ALA A 265 28.35 -7.39 2.29
N VAL A 266 29.08 -8.33 2.88
CA VAL A 266 28.54 -9.22 3.92
C VAL A 266 28.80 -8.59 5.28
N VAL A 267 27.75 -8.36 6.05
CA VAL A 267 27.82 -7.81 7.40
C VAL A 267 27.77 -8.96 8.39
N THR A 268 28.75 -9.02 9.28
CA THR A 268 28.85 -10.07 10.29
C THR A 268 29.10 -9.47 11.68
N ALA A 269 28.67 -10.20 12.71
CA ALA A 269 28.99 -9.89 14.09
C ALA A 269 28.93 -11.18 14.95
N PRO A 270 29.60 -11.22 16.11
CA PRO A 270 29.51 -12.35 17.03
C PRO A 270 28.06 -12.61 17.46
N ASP A 271 27.66 -13.90 17.48
CA ASP A 271 26.31 -14.35 17.87
C ASP A 271 25.17 -13.64 17.11
N ARG A 272 25.40 -13.26 15.85
CA ARG A 272 24.41 -12.69 14.94
C ARG A 272 24.37 -13.45 13.64
N ARG A 273 23.19 -13.51 13.02
CA ARG A 273 23.07 -14.03 11.66
C ARG A 273 23.70 -13.04 10.68
N PRO A 274 24.54 -13.50 9.74
CA PRO A 274 25.05 -12.62 8.71
C PRO A 274 23.93 -12.19 7.77
N PHE A 275 24.07 -11.00 7.19
CA PHE A 275 23.24 -10.52 6.10
C PHE A 275 24.11 -9.79 5.08
N VAL A 276 23.58 -9.56 3.89
CA VAL A 276 24.30 -8.85 2.83
C VAL A 276 23.63 -7.52 2.55
N VAL A 277 24.43 -6.55 2.11
CA VAL A 277 23.94 -5.24 1.71
C VAL A 277 24.47 -4.88 0.32
N ASN A 278 23.62 -4.26 -0.48
CA ASN A 278 23.99 -3.67 -1.75
C ASN A 278 23.75 -2.15 -1.71
N PRO A 279 24.81 -1.34 -1.55
CA PRO A 279 24.68 0.11 -1.49
C PRO A 279 24.26 0.75 -2.82
N GLN A 280 24.57 0.15 -3.97
CA GLN A 280 24.31 0.67 -5.32
C GLN A 280 24.73 2.15 -5.52
N GLY A 281 25.97 2.49 -5.18
CA GLY A 281 26.52 3.84 -5.36
C GLY A 281 26.28 4.79 -4.18
N TYR A 282 25.63 4.33 -3.12
CA TYR A 282 25.40 5.11 -1.91
C TYR A 282 26.33 4.66 -0.77
N ASN A 283 26.39 5.45 0.30
CA ASN A 283 27.14 5.16 1.52
C ASN A 283 26.27 4.54 2.64
N TYR A 284 25.12 3.96 2.27
CA TYR A 284 24.17 3.29 3.15
C TYR A 284 23.64 2.01 2.48
N ALA A 285 23.03 1.11 3.25
CA ALA A 285 22.49 -0.16 2.74
C ALA A 285 21.14 0.03 2.05
N ARG A 286 21.16 0.35 0.75
CA ARG A 286 19.95 0.56 -0.05
C ARG A 286 19.09 -0.69 -0.20
N TYR A 287 19.73 -1.85 -0.30
CA TYR A 287 19.08 -3.16 -0.33
C TYR A 287 19.78 -4.11 0.64
N ALA A 288 19.01 -4.96 1.32
CA ALA A 288 19.52 -6.00 2.19
C ALA A 288 19.04 -7.38 1.74
N GLY A 289 19.94 -8.36 1.83
CA GLY A 289 19.68 -9.77 1.55
C GLY A 289 19.94 -10.61 2.79
N LEU A 290 19.08 -11.59 3.04
CA LEU A 290 19.10 -12.43 4.23
C LEU A 290 19.68 -13.81 3.96
N SER A 291 20.16 -14.44 5.03
CA SER A 291 20.65 -15.82 5.02
C SER A 291 21.63 -16.11 3.88
N PRO A 292 22.74 -15.34 3.77
CA PRO A 292 23.76 -15.60 2.78
C PRO A 292 24.30 -17.02 2.95
N LYS A 293 24.44 -17.74 1.84
CA LYS A 293 25.01 -19.10 1.80
C LYS A 293 26.02 -19.20 0.68
N SER A 294 27.13 -19.86 0.93
CA SER A 294 28.10 -20.21 -0.10
C SER A 294 27.44 -21.01 -1.21
N LEU A 295 27.65 -20.57 -2.44
CA LEU A 295 27.54 -21.49 -3.57
C LEU A 295 28.83 -22.32 -3.54
N HIS A 296 28.78 -23.54 -3.00
CA HIS A 296 29.86 -24.49 -3.22
C HIS A 296 30.02 -24.65 -4.73
N THR A 297 31.05 -24.03 -5.31
CA THR A 297 31.66 -24.59 -6.49
C THR A 297 32.19 -25.94 -6.05
N PRO A 298 31.73 -27.08 -6.60
CA PRO A 298 32.49 -28.31 -6.42
C PRO A 298 33.91 -27.97 -6.84
N ALA A 299 34.88 -28.17 -5.94
CA ALA A 299 36.28 -28.09 -6.32
C ALA A 299 36.43 -29.01 -7.54
N GLY A 300 36.82 -28.44 -8.67
CA GLY A 300 37.21 -29.25 -9.81
C GLY A 300 38.41 -30.07 -9.39
N ASP A 301 38.21 -31.39 -9.29
CA ASP A 301 39.27 -32.38 -9.41
C ASP A 301 39.89 -32.33 -10.81
#